data_AF-A0A8J3IWF5-F1
#
_entry.id   AF-A0A8J3IWF5-F1
#
_cell.length_a   1.000
_cell.length_b   1.000
_cell.length_c   1.000
_cell.angle_alpha   90.00
_cell.angle_beta   90.00
_cell.angle_gamma   90.00
#
_symmetry.space_group_name_H-M   'P 1'
#
loop_
_entity.id
_entity.type
_entity.pdbx_description
1 polymer ?
#
loop_
_entity_poly.entity_id
_entity_poly.type
_entity_poly.pdbx_seq_one_letter_code
_entity_poly.pdbx_strand_id
1 'polypeptide(L)'
;MSHNIETFGFLRTCIDKRFVEASRRKFEEATGLLPTAYWHEAYAGGSARDPSLVGNDAKTGDNIYADQYAAEHGATIFGWQAHIDKCGGLPGADNTDIEKALDVHIRAMITKYPAFQHYRILASDRGIEITRVH
;
A
#
# COMPACT_ATOMS: atom_id res chain seq x y z
N MET A 1 33.45 2.20 7.86
CA MET A 1 32.59 1.35 7.02
C MET A 1 31.22 1.99 7.06
N SER A 2 30.75 2.54 5.94
CA SER A 2 29.39 3.09 5.87
C SER A 2 28.42 1.95 6.15
N HIS A 3 27.59 2.09 7.18
CA HIS A 3 26.41 1.25 7.29
C HIS A 3 25.57 1.56 6.05
N ASN A 4 25.59 0.66 5.06
CA ASN A 4 24.55 0.65 4.05
C ASN A 4 23.26 0.43 4.85
N ILE A 5 22.52 1.51 5.10
CA ILE A 5 21.18 1.40 5.65
C ILE A 5 20.41 0.67 4.56
N GLU A 6 20.17 -0.63 4.76
CA GLU A 6 19.26 -1.38 3.91
C GLU A 6 17.97 -0.57 3.83
N THR A 7 17.65 -0.12 2.62
CA THR A 7 16.43 0.66 2.40
C THR A 7 15.28 -0.32 2.50
N PHE A 8 14.44 -0.18 3.52
CA PHE A 8 13.26 -1.01 3.66
C PHE A 8 12.04 -0.34 3.04
N GLY A 9 11.09 -1.17 2.60
CA GLY A 9 9.82 -0.72 2.05
C GLY A 9 8.61 -1.16 2.87
N PHE A 10 7.47 -0.57 2.55
CA PHE A 10 6.17 -1.03 2.97
C PHE A 10 5.24 -1.07 1.75
N LEU A 11 4.51 -2.16 1.58
CA LEU A 11 3.53 -2.31 0.52
C LEU A 11 2.17 -2.68 1.14
N ARG A 12 1.14 -1.94 0.78
CA ARG A 12 -0.25 -2.27 1.10
C ARG A 12 -1.02 -2.58 -0.16
N THR A 13 -1.69 -3.72 -0.20
CA THR A 13 -2.51 -4.17 -1.34
C THR A 13 -3.91 -4.59 -0.95
N CYS A 14 -4.79 -4.62 -1.94
CA CYS A 14 -5.97 -5.47 -1.86
C CYS A 14 -5.54 -6.94 -1.80
N ILE A 15 -6.31 -7.74 -1.06
CA ILE A 15 -6.13 -9.19 -0.95
C ILE A 15 -6.66 -9.98 -2.16
N ASP A 16 -7.25 -9.29 -3.16
CA ASP A 16 -7.78 -9.95 -4.35
C ASP A 16 -6.68 -10.75 -5.08
N LYS A 17 -6.93 -12.06 -5.23
CA LYS A 17 -5.99 -13.03 -5.80
C LYS A 17 -5.59 -12.69 -7.23
N ARG A 18 -6.41 -11.91 -7.96
CA ARG A 18 -6.09 -11.45 -9.30
C ARG A 18 -4.87 -10.53 -9.34
N PHE A 19 -4.67 -9.71 -8.30
CA PHE A 19 -3.77 -8.56 -8.37
C PHE A 19 -2.67 -8.55 -7.32
N VAL A 20 -2.85 -9.23 -6.18
CA VAL A 20 -1.92 -9.16 -5.05
C VAL A 20 -0.48 -9.54 -5.43
N GLU A 21 -0.31 -10.63 -6.19
CA GLU A 21 1.01 -11.12 -6.58
C GLU A 21 1.66 -10.21 -7.63
N ALA A 22 0.90 -9.83 -8.66
CA ALA A 22 1.39 -8.93 -9.72
C ALA A 22 1.75 -7.54 -9.18
N SER A 23 1.02 -7.03 -8.18
CA SER A 23 1.31 -5.75 -7.52
C SER A 23 2.65 -5.79 -6.78
N ARG A 24 2.94 -6.91 -6.08
CA ARG A 24 4.23 -7.10 -5.40
C ARG A 24 5.39 -7.09 -6.38
N ARG A 25 5.30 -7.85 -7.48
CA ARG A 25 6.33 -7.85 -8.52
C ARG A 25 6.58 -6.47 -9.09
N LYS A 26 5.51 -5.72 -9.37
CA LYS A 26 5.62 -4.36 -9.93
C LYS A 26 6.22 -3.37 -8.95
N PHE A 27 5.94 -3.52 -7.66
CA PHE A 27 6.58 -2.74 -6.60
C PHE A 27 8.07 -3.07 -6.49
N GLU A 28 8.44 -4.34 -6.51
CA GLU A 28 9.84 -4.79 -6.52
C GLU A 28 10.60 -4.25 -7.74
N GLU A 29 10.02 -4.36 -8.93
CA GLU A 29 10.57 -3.80 -10.18
C GLU A 29 10.78 -2.28 -10.10
N ALA A 30 9.80 -1.54 -9.57
CA ALA A 30 9.85 -0.08 -9.52
C ALA A 30 10.83 0.47 -8.46
N THR A 31 11.08 -0.30 -7.40
CA THR A 31 11.87 0.15 -6.24
C THR A 31 13.26 -0.49 -6.17
N GLY A 32 13.47 -1.61 -6.87
CA GLY A 32 14.67 -2.44 -6.75
C GLY A 32 14.72 -3.25 -5.44
N LEU A 33 13.67 -3.21 -4.61
CA LEU A 33 13.60 -3.96 -3.37
C LEU A 33 13.40 -5.45 -3.63
N LEU A 34 14.04 -6.28 -2.81
CA LEU A 34 13.78 -7.72 -2.77
C LEU A 34 12.50 -8.01 -1.96
N PRO A 35 11.84 -9.17 -2.17
CA PRO A 35 10.69 -9.60 -1.37
C PRO A 35 10.91 -9.59 0.15
N THR A 36 12.15 -9.74 0.60
CA THR A 36 12.53 -9.73 2.02
C THR A 36 12.86 -8.34 2.56
N ALA A 37 12.90 -7.32 1.71
CA ALA A 37 13.27 -5.95 2.05
C ALA A 37 12.06 -5.04 2.25
N TYR A 38 10.84 -5.59 2.37
CA TYR A 38 9.65 -4.81 2.70
C TYR A 38 8.62 -5.60 3.49
N TRP A 39 7.84 -4.88 4.30
CA TRP A 39 6.62 -5.43 4.91
C TRP A 39 5.47 -5.37 3.90
N HIS A 40 4.68 -6.44 3.83
CA HIS A 40 3.49 -6.51 2.97
C HIS A 40 2.23 -6.69 3.81
N GLU A 41 1.32 -5.73 3.71
CA GLU A 41 -0.02 -5.81 4.24
C GLU A 41 -1.03 -6.03 3.11
N ALA A 42 -1.94 -6.98 3.27
CA ALA A 42 -3.00 -7.24 2.31
C ALA A 42 -4.35 -7.45 3.00
N TYR A 43 -5.35 -6.68 2.60
CA TYR A 43 -6.74 -6.83 3.08
C TYR A 43 -7.74 -6.37 2.02
N ALA A 44 -9.03 -6.69 2.19
CA ALA A 44 -10.05 -6.35 1.21
C ALA A 44 -10.17 -4.82 1.01
N GLY A 45 -10.07 -4.34 -0.24
CA GLY A 45 -10.11 -2.92 -0.58
C GLY A 45 -8.75 -2.21 -0.62
N GLY A 46 -7.70 -2.82 -0.03
CA GLY A 46 -6.34 -2.26 -0.01
C GLY A 46 -6.28 -0.83 0.53
N SER A 47 -5.45 0.01 -0.08
CA SER A 47 -5.27 1.42 0.34
C SER A 47 -6.49 2.32 0.08
N ALA A 48 -7.46 1.90 -0.73
CA ALA A 48 -8.69 2.67 -0.94
C ALA A 48 -9.72 2.46 0.18
N ARG A 49 -9.53 1.47 1.06
CA ARG A 49 -10.34 1.33 2.27
C ARG A 49 -9.93 2.41 3.27
N ASP A 50 -10.93 3.06 3.89
CA ASP A 50 -10.70 3.96 5.01
C ASP A 50 -10.17 3.17 6.23
N PRO A 51 -8.92 3.42 6.67
CA PRO A 51 -8.36 2.75 7.84
C PRO A 51 -8.99 3.23 9.16
N SER A 52 -9.70 4.38 9.19
CA SER A 52 -10.31 4.93 10.41
C SER A 52 -11.51 4.13 10.93
N LEU A 53 -12.04 3.21 10.12
CA LEU A 53 -13.19 2.37 10.47
C LEU A 53 -12.84 1.17 11.36
N VAL A 54 -11.56 0.98 11.67
CA VAL A 54 -11.10 -0.01 12.64
C VAL A 54 -10.44 0.77 13.78
N GLY A 55 -10.43 0.27 15.01
CA GLY A 55 -9.63 0.83 16.12
C GLY A 55 -8.36 0.00 16.30
N ASN A 56 -7.27 0.57 16.81
CA ASN A 56 -6.08 -0.23 17.11
C ASN A 56 -6.26 -0.93 18.46
N ASP A 57 -6.55 -2.22 18.45
CA ASP A 57 -6.74 -3.03 19.66
C ASP A 57 -5.98 -4.36 19.55
N ALA A 58 -4.86 -4.42 20.27
CA ALA A 58 -4.01 -5.62 20.34
C ALA A 58 -4.72 -6.82 20.99
N LYS A 59 -5.83 -6.63 21.71
CA LYS A 59 -6.64 -7.71 22.29
C LYS A 59 -7.60 -8.32 21.28
N THR A 60 -8.07 -7.55 20.31
CA THR A 60 -8.92 -8.05 19.21
C THR A 60 -8.09 -8.48 18.00
N GLY A 61 -6.83 -8.02 17.91
CA GLY A 61 -5.97 -8.23 16.75
C GLY A 61 -6.20 -7.19 15.64
N ASP A 62 -6.98 -6.14 15.92
CA ASP A 62 -7.15 -5.02 15.02
C ASP A 62 -5.91 -4.12 15.07
N ASN A 63 -4.95 -4.34 14.16
CA ASN A 63 -3.76 -3.51 14.04
C ASN A 63 -3.82 -2.67 12.76
N ILE A 64 -3.98 -1.35 12.90
CA ILE A 64 -4.13 -0.40 11.77
C ILE A 64 -2.81 0.30 11.44
N TYR A 65 -1.79 0.05 12.25
CA TYR A 65 -0.54 0.80 12.19
C TYR A 65 0.56 0.01 11.49
N ALA A 66 0.25 -0.86 10.53
CA ALA A 66 1.28 -1.60 9.80
C ALA A 66 2.26 -0.66 9.07
N ASP A 67 1.77 0.45 8.50
CA ASP A 67 2.61 1.49 7.91
C ASP A 67 3.50 2.20 8.94
N GLN A 68 2.96 2.46 10.14
CA GLN A 68 3.72 3.12 11.21
C GLN A 68 4.75 2.17 11.82
N TYR A 69 4.39 0.91 12.05
CA TYR A 69 5.32 -0.12 12.46
C TYR A 69 6.47 -0.22 11.46
N ALA A 70 6.17 -0.33 10.17
CA ALA A 70 7.19 -0.36 9.12
C ALA A 70 8.08 0.90 9.14
N ALA A 71 7.50 2.09 9.28
CA ALA A 71 8.23 3.36 9.38
C ALA A 71 9.18 3.38 10.60
N GLU A 72 8.67 3.00 11.78
CA GLU A 72 9.45 2.92 13.03
C GLU A 72 10.60 1.88 12.94
N HIS A 73 10.48 0.92 12.03
CA HIS A 73 11.50 -0.12 11.78
C HIS A 73 12.34 0.16 10.52
N GLY A 74 12.29 1.39 9.97
CA GLY A 74 13.22 1.85 8.95
C GLY A 74 12.70 1.80 7.51
N ALA A 75 11.41 1.53 7.30
CA ALA A 75 10.81 1.70 5.97
C ALA A 75 10.87 3.17 5.53
N THR A 76 11.30 3.42 4.30
CA THR A 76 11.34 4.75 3.69
C THR A 76 10.75 4.78 2.27
N ILE A 77 10.34 3.63 1.74
CA ILE A 77 9.68 3.50 0.43
C ILE A 77 8.31 2.84 0.63
N PHE A 78 7.24 3.52 0.23
CA PHE A 78 5.87 3.09 0.51
C PHE A 78 5.07 2.90 -0.78
N GLY A 79 4.43 1.75 -0.94
CA GLY A 79 3.52 1.42 -2.03
C GLY A 79 2.08 1.31 -1.54
N TRP A 80 1.17 2.02 -2.20
CA TRP A 80 -0.25 2.08 -1.85
C TRP A 80 -1.08 1.58 -3.03
N GLN A 81 -1.72 0.42 -2.85
CA GLN A 81 -2.42 -0.25 -3.93
C GLN A 81 -3.92 -0.36 -3.66
N ALA A 82 -4.70 -0.06 -4.70
CA ALA A 82 -6.09 -0.46 -4.84
C ALA A 82 -6.32 -1.03 -6.25
N HIS A 83 -7.40 -1.79 -6.43
CA HIS A 83 -7.77 -2.29 -7.74
C HIS A 83 -9.18 -1.85 -8.12
N ILE A 84 -9.34 -1.58 -9.40
CA ILE A 84 -10.63 -1.35 -10.04
C ILE A 84 -11.17 -2.67 -10.60
N ASP A 85 -12.25 -2.63 -11.39
CA ASP A 85 -12.88 -3.83 -11.97
C ASP A 85 -13.52 -4.74 -10.92
N LYS A 86 -14.46 -4.12 -10.18
CA LYS A 86 -15.30 -4.74 -9.15
C LYS A 86 -14.49 -5.28 -7.97
N CYS A 87 -14.21 -4.38 -7.01
CA CYS A 87 -13.54 -4.74 -5.77
C CYS A 87 -14.53 -5.31 -4.75
N GLY A 88 -14.41 -6.60 -4.42
CA GLY A 88 -15.22 -7.24 -3.37
C GLY A 88 -15.01 -6.64 -1.98
N GLY A 89 -13.89 -5.94 -1.75
CA GLY A 89 -13.62 -5.22 -0.51
C GLY A 89 -14.23 -3.82 -0.42
N LEU A 90 -14.78 -3.30 -1.53
CA LEU A 90 -15.43 -1.99 -1.60
C LEU A 90 -16.77 -2.16 -2.35
N PRO A 91 -17.74 -2.87 -1.75
CA PRO A 91 -19.01 -3.16 -2.40
C PRO A 91 -19.78 -1.87 -2.72
N GLY A 92 -20.23 -1.73 -3.97
CA GLY A 92 -21.02 -0.59 -4.44
C GLY A 92 -20.20 0.64 -4.87
N ALA A 93 -18.89 0.66 -4.62
CA ALA A 93 -18.00 1.69 -5.16
C ALA A 93 -17.76 1.44 -6.66
N ASP A 94 -17.80 2.51 -7.46
CA ASP A 94 -17.35 2.44 -8.85
C ASP A 94 -15.84 2.64 -8.98
N ASN A 95 -15.31 2.51 -10.19
CA ASN A 95 -13.86 2.66 -10.43
C ASN A 95 -13.36 4.07 -10.04
N THR A 96 -14.15 5.11 -10.29
CA THR A 96 -13.79 6.51 -9.97
C THR A 96 -13.73 6.73 -8.46
N ASP A 97 -14.69 6.16 -7.72
CA ASP A 97 -14.72 6.22 -6.26
C ASP A 97 -13.48 5.58 -5.64
N ILE A 98 -13.08 4.40 -6.15
CA ILE A 98 -11.89 3.68 -5.68
C ILE A 98 -10.62 4.48 -5.95
N GLU A 99 -10.46 5.02 -7.16
CA GLU A 99 -9.30 5.84 -7.52
C GLU A 99 -9.21 7.10 -6.65
N LYS A 100 -10.33 7.80 -6.46
CA LYS A 100 -10.40 8.98 -5.59
C LYS A 100 -10.04 8.64 -4.14
N ALA A 101 -10.54 7.52 -3.62
CA ALA A 101 -10.23 7.07 -2.26
C ALA A 101 -8.73 6.74 -2.11
N LEU A 102 -8.15 6.06 -3.10
CA LEU A 102 -6.70 5.80 -3.16
C LEU A 102 -5.90 7.12 -3.12
N ASP A 103 -6.27 8.10 -3.94
CA ASP A 103 -5.57 9.38 -4.01
C ASP A 103 -5.71 10.22 -2.72
N VAL A 104 -6.87 10.14 -2.05
CA VAL A 104 -7.06 10.73 -0.71
C VAL A 104 -6.13 10.06 0.30
N HIS A 105 -6.07 8.72 0.31
CA HIS A 105 -5.21 7.96 1.20
C HIS A 105 -3.73 8.32 1.01
N ILE A 106 -3.26 8.32 -0.25
CA ILE A 106 -1.87 8.63 -0.58
C ILE A 106 -1.50 10.05 -0.12
N ARG A 107 -2.36 11.06 -0.33
CA ARG A 107 -2.12 12.42 0.17
C ARG A 107 -2.02 12.48 1.69
N ALA A 108 -2.86 11.73 2.40
CA ALA A 108 -2.77 11.62 3.85
C ALA A 108 -1.44 10.96 4.28
N MET A 109 -0.98 9.93 3.56
CA MET A 109 0.28 9.25 3.86
C MET A 109 1.51 10.09 3.54
N ILE A 110 1.50 10.87 2.46
CA ILE A 110 2.56 11.85 2.17
C ILE A 110 2.61 12.91 3.28
N THR A 111 1.46 13.35 3.79
CA THR A 111 1.41 14.31 4.92
C THR A 111 1.95 13.68 6.20
N LYS A 112 1.63 12.40 6.45
CA LYS A 112 2.10 11.64 7.62
C LYS A 112 3.60 11.35 7.55
N TYR A 113 4.12 11.08 6.36
CA TYR A 113 5.50 10.65 6.11
C TYR A 113 6.19 11.50 5.02
N PRO A 114 6.39 12.81 5.24
CA PRO A 114 6.78 13.74 4.17
C PRO A 114 8.21 13.54 3.64
N ALA A 115 9.05 12.73 4.30
CA ALA A 115 10.42 12.47 3.86
C ALA A 115 10.56 11.15 3.08
N PHE A 116 9.50 10.37 2.94
CA PHE A 116 9.55 9.02 2.36
C PHE A 116 9.17 9.04 0.89
N GLN A 117 9.51 7.99 0.15
CA GLN A 117 9.05 7.82 -1.23
C GLN A 117 7.68 7.18 -1.23
N HIS A 118 6.76 7.66 -2.08
CA HIS A 118 5.42 7.09 -2.20
C HIS A 118 5.14 6.67 -3.64
N TYR A 119 4.61 5.46 -3.80
CA TYR A 119 4.18 4.89 -5.06
C TYR A 119 2.67 4.68 -5.03
N ARG A 120 1.98 5.26 -6.01
CA ARG A 120 0.59 4.95 -6.33
C ARG A 120 0.58 3.69 -7.19
N ILE A 121 -0.23 2.70 -6.81
CA ILE A 121 -0.38 1.46 -7.55
C ILE A 121 -1.86 1.24 -7.85
N LEU A 122 -2.23 1.27 -9.13
CA LEU A 122 -3.59 1.00 -9.58
C LEU A 122 -3.61 -0.31 -10.38
N ALA A 123 -4.32 -1.30 -9.84
CA ALA A 123 -4.49 -2.58 -10.51
C ALA A 123 -5.83 -2.66 -11.25
N SER A 124 -5.82 -3.29 -12.41
CA SER A 124 -7.00 -3.52 -13.24
C SER A 124 -6.84 -4.84 -14.00
N ASP A 125 -7.90 -5.32 -14.64
CA ASP A 125 -7.85 -6.50 -15.51
C ASP A 125 -6.92 -6.26 -16.73
N ARG A 126 -6.54 -5.01 -17.02
CA ARG A 126 -5.57 -4.65 -18.07
C ARG A 126 -4.11 -4.66 -17.60
N GLY A 127 -3.86 -4.79 -16.31
CA GLY A 127 -2.53 -4.79 -15.72
C GLY A 127 -2.39 -3.88 -14.50
N ILE A 128 -1.15 -3.73 -14.03
CA ILE A 128 -0.78 -2.92 -12.87
C ILE A 128 -0.06 -1.66 -13.35
N GLU A 129 -0.62 -0.50 -13.05
CA GLU A 129 0.04 0.78 -13.20
C GLU A 129 0.72 1.15 -11.88
N ILE A 130 1.98 1.56 -11.92
CA ILE A 130 2.74 2.04 -10.77
C ILE A 130 3.46 3.34 -11.11
N THR A 131 3.27 4.35 -10.27
CA THR A 131 3.83 5.69 -10.47
C THR A 131 4.36 6.22 -9.14
N ARG A 132 5.59 6.71 -9.12
CA ARG A 132 6.12 7.46 -7.97
C ARG A 132 5.45 8.83 -7.90
N VAL A 133 4.89 9.17 -6.75
CA VAL A 133 4.11 10.40 -6.52
C VAL A 133 4.72 11.34 -5.48
N HIS A 134 5.73 10.87 -4.74
CA HIS A 134 6.54 11.62 -3.79
C HIS A 134 7.93 10.97 -3.65
#